data_AF-A0A1A2L1B3-F1
#
_entry.id   AF-A0A1A2L1B3-F1
#
_cell.length_a   1.000
_cell.length_b   1.000
_cell.length_c   1.000
_cell.angle_alpha   90.00
_cell.angle_beta   90.00
_cell.angle_gamma   90.00
#
_symmetry.space_group_name_H-M   'P 1'
#
loop_
_entity.id
_entity.type
_entity.pdbx_description
1 polymer ?
#
loop_
_entity_poly.entity_id
_entity_poly.type
_entity_poly.pdbx_seq_one_letter_code
_entity_poly.pdbx_strand_id
1 'polypeptide(L)'
;MSRLCGAWVDMVAPALYVQRYLLPFGNHLPEDLTDIAASSAGMFDPNGTRDAIAAAIEKLDARHKNSPTKAGKPRAAISWPRIPGFLDWSELPAPPRGVADDPLTSTTIAVANWIARLADVWSSVETVRLSRDYLADGDIAPKPMPVVLRT
;
A
#
# COMPACT_ATOMS: atom_id res chain seq x y z
N MET A 1 -30.16 -23.17 -3.00
CA MET A 1 -28.90 -22.47 -3.32
C MET A 1 -28.41 -21.80 -2.04
N SER A 2 -27.47 -22.43 -1.34
CA SER A 2 -26.90 -21.91 -0.09
C SER A 2 -25.87 -20.84 -0.42
N ARG A 3 -26.03 -19.64 0.15
CA ARG A 3 -25.06 -18.55 0.05
C ARG A 3 -23.79 -18.97 0.78
N LEU A 4 -22.66 -18.98 0.06
CA LEU A 4 -21.32 -18.96 0.64
C LEU A 4 -21.10 -17.57 1.28
N CYS A 5 -21.72 -17.32 2.43
CA CYS A 5 -21.23 -16.32 3.36
C CYS A 5 -20.15 -17.03 4.17
N GLY A 6 -18.91 -16.56 4.04
CA GLY A 6 -17.77 -17.07 4.80
C GLY A 6 -18.14 -17.18 6.27
N ALA A 7 -17.91 -18.37 6.83
CA ALA A 7 -18.04 -18.60 8.25
C ALA A 7 -17.13 -17.61 8.97
N TRP A 8 -17.73 -16.60 9.61
CA TRP A 8 -17.05 -15.86 10.66
C TRP A 8 -16.85 -16.86 11.78
N VAL A 9 -15.63 -17.39 11.87
CA VAL A 9 -15.26 -18.35 12.90
C VAL A 9 -15.39 -17.64 14.23
N ASP A 10 -16.26 -18.17 15.09
CA ASP A 10 -16.67 -17.63 16.39
C ASP A 10 -15.56 -17.70 17.46
N MET A 11 -14.30 -17.85 17.04
CA MET A 11 -13.13 -17.77 17.90
C MET A 11 -11.96 -17.22 17.07
N VAL A 12 -11.36 -16.15 17.59
CA VAL A 12 -10.12 -15.53 17.12
C VAL A 12 -9.03 -16.60 17.09
N ALA A 13 -8.89 -17.34 15.97
CA ALA A 13 -7.83 -18.31 15.81
C ALA A 13 -6.54 -17.52 15.51
N PRO A 14 -5.53 -17.50 16.40
CA PRO A 14 -4.31 -16.70 16.21
C PRO A 14 -3.62 -16.96 14.87
N ALA A 15 -3.73 -18.20 14.37
CA ALA A 15 -3.23 -18.63 13.06
C ALA A 15 -3.76 -17.81 11.86
N LEU A 16 -4.92 -17.15 11.97
CA LEU A 16 -5.47 -16.31 10.89
C LEU A 16 -4.75 -14.97 10.75
N TYR A 17 -4.02 -14.53 11.76
CA TYR A 17 -3.32 -13.25 11.81
C TYR A 17 -1.80 -13.38 11.66
N VAL A 18 -1.29 -14.60 11.85
CA VAL A 18 0.10 -14.95 11.56
C VAL A 18 0.41 -14.55 10.11
N GLN A 19 1.45 -13.74 9.93
CA GLN A 19 1.89 -13.15 8.64
C GLN A 19 1.00 -12.04 8.04
N ARG A 20 -0.02 -11.55 8.74
CA ARG A 20 -0.82 -10.40 8.28
C ARG A 20 -0.37 -9.11 8.93
N TYR A 21 -0.37 -8.02 8.15
CA TYR A 21 -0.22 -6.68 8.69
C TYR A 21 -1.54 -6.22 9.32
N LEU A 22 -1.46 -5.57 10.48
CA LEU A 22 -2.62 -4.99 11.14
C LEU A 22 -2.68 -3.49 10.87
N LEU A 23 -3.84 -2.97 10.46
CA LEU A 23 -4.08 -1.54 10.37
C LEU A 23 -5.00 -1.09 11.52
N PRO A 24 -4.47 -0.42 12.56
CA PRO A 24 -5.30 0.12 13.63
C PRO A 24 -6.08 1.34 13.13
N PHE A 25 -7.42 1.22 13.12
CA PHE A 25 -8.30 2.31 12.71
C PHE A 25 -8.23 3.46 13.70
N GLY A 26 -8.12 4.69 13.19
CA GLY A 26 -7.97 5.87 14.06
C GLY A 26 -6.69 5.84 14.89
N ASN A 27 -5.68 5.08 14.49
CA ASN A 27 -4.47 4.79 15.28
C ASN A 27 -4.74 4.09 16.61
N HIS A 28 -5.90 3.45 16.77
CA HIS A 28 -6.26 2.72 17.96
C HIS A 28 -6.42 1.22 17.65
N LEU A 29 -5.77 0.39 18.46
CA LEU A 29 -6.02 -1.04 18.51
C LEU A 29 -6.80 -1.30 19.81
N PRO A 30 -8.01 -1.91 19.74
CA PRO A 30 -8.74 -2.31 20.93
C PRO A 30 -7.89 -3.19 21.85
N GLU A 31 -8.02 -3.01 23.17
CA GLU A 31 -7.22 -3.74 24.17
C GLU A 31 -7.35 -5.26 23.99
N ASP A 32 -8.54 -5.74 23.68
CA ASP A 32 -8.84 -7.16 23.43
C ASP A 32 -8.11 -7.76 22.20
N LEU A 33 -7.50 -6.92 21.36
CA LEU A 33 -6.75 -7.33 20.16
C LEU A 33 -5.23 -7.15 20.32
N THR A 34 -4.74 -6.74 21.49
CA THR A 34 -3.31 -6.54 21.75
C THR A 34 -2.50 -7.83 21.63
N ASP A 35 -3.04 -8.96 22.08
CA ASP A 35 -2.41 -10.28 21.94
C ASP A 35 -2.25 -10.68 20.46
N ILE A 36 -3.15 -10.21 19.58
CA ILE A 36 -3.06 -10.47 18.14
C ILE A 36 -1.87 -9.73 17.54
N ALA A 37 -1.58 -8.50 18.00
CA ALA A 37 -0.47 -7.71 17.48
C ALA A 37 0.87 -8.44 17.63
N ALA A 38 1.09 -9.12 18.76
CA ALA A 38 2.29 -9.91 19.03
C ALA A 38 2.47 -11.10 18.05
N SER A 39 1.37 -11.63 17.51
CA SER A 39 1.36 -12.74 16.56
C SER A 39 1.34 -12.32 15.08
N SER A 40 1.20 -11.02 14.81
CA SER A 40 1.04 -10.46 13.46
C SER A 40 2.38 -10.21 12.75
N ALA A 41 2.34 -9.85 11.46
CA ALA A 41 3.53 -9.37 10.73
C ALA A 41 3.91 -7.92 11.10
N GLY A 42 3.16 -7.29 12.01
CA GLY A 42 3.38 -5.94 12.50
C GLY A 42 2.23 -4.99 12.16
N MET A 43 2.26 -3.82 12.81
CA MET A 43 1.29 -2.75 12.59
C MET A 43 1.67 -1.92 11.37
N PHE A 44 0.80 -1.90 10.37
CA PHE A 44 0.99 -1.13 9.15
C PHE A 44 0.99 0.38 9.43
N ASP A 45 2.01 1.08 8.92
CA ASP A 45 2.02 2.52 8.83
C ASP A 45 1.64 2.95 7.39
N PRO A 46 0.38 3.39 7.17
CA PRO A 46 -0.08 3.79 5.84
C PRO A 46 0.68 5.01 5.30
N ASN A 47 0.95 6.00 6.15
CA ASN A 47 1.61 7.23 5.73
C ASN A 47 3.12 7.03 5.59
N GLY A 48 3.75 6.25 6.47
CA GLY A 48 5.13 5.81 6.29
C GLY A 48 5.33 5.01 5.00
N THR A 49 4.40 4.09 4.67
CA THR A 49 4.45 3.32 3.42
C THR A 49 4.28 4.20 2.18
N ARG A 50 3.35 5.17 2.25
CA ARG A 50 3.20 6.20 1.21
C ARG A 50 4.51 6.95 0.96
N ASP A 51 5.17 7.40 2.02
CA ASP A 51 6.41 8.16 1.92
C ASP A 51 7.58 7.28 1.42
N ALA A 52 7.62 6.01 1.79
CA ALA A 52 8.58 5.05 1.24
C ALA A 52 8.40 4.85 -0.27
N ILE A 53 7.16 4.81 -0.77
CA ILE A 53 6.87 4.78 -2.22
C ILE A 53 7.33 6.09 -2.88
N ALA A 54 7.06 7.25 -2.27
CA ALA A 54 7.51 8.54 -2.80
C ALA A 54 9.05 8.61 -2.91
N ALA A 55 9.75 8.20 -1.86
CA ALA A 55 11.21 8.14 -1.86
C ALA A 55 11.78 7.16 -2.90
N ALA A 56 11.08 6.05 -3.18
CA ALA A 56 11.47 5.12 -4.24
C ALA A 56 11.32 5.76 -5.64
N ILE A 57 10.23 6.50 -5.88
CA ILE A 57 10.02 7.26 -7.12
C ILE A 57 11.14 8.30 -7.30
N GLU A 58 11.46 9.07 -6.26
CA GLU A 58 12.54 10.06 -6.31
C GLU A 58 13.90 9.44 -6.66
N LYS A 59 14.24 8.29 -6.08
CA LYS A 59 15.46 7.55 -6.40
C LYS A 59 15.49 7.11 -7.87
N LEU A 60 14.38 6.59 -8.39
CA LEU A 60 14.26 6.19 -9.80
C LEU A 60 14.33 7.39 -10.74
N ASP A 61 13.72 8.52 -10.36
CA ASP A 61 13.75 9.76 -11.14
C ASP A 61 15.17 10.36 -11.19
N ALA A 62 15.90 10.35 -10.07
CA ALA A 62 17.30 10.75 -10.02
C ALA A 62 18.16 9.86 -10.93
N ARG A 63 17.95 8.54 -10.89
CA ARG A 63 18.63 7.59 -11.79
C ARG A 63 18.30 7.85 -13.25
N HIS A 64 17.05 8.18 -13.56
CA HIS A 64 16.62 8.54 -14.91
C HIS A 64 17.33 9.79 -15.43
N LYS A 65 17.39 10.86 -14.63
CA LYS A 65 18.06 12.11 -14.97
C LYS A 65 19.57 11.91 -15.21
N ASN A 66 20.19 11.00 -14.45
CA ASN A 66 21.62 10.69 -14.56
C ASN A 66 21.97 9.69 -15.67
N SER A 67 20.97 9.09 -16.34
CA SER A 67 21.20 8.14 -17.43
C SER A 67 20.96 8.81 -18.79
N PRO A 68 22.00 9.29 -19.49
CA PRO A 68 21.84 9.82 -20.83
C PRO A 68 21.41 8.72 -21.80
N THR A 69 20.85 9.13 -22.95
CA THR A 69 20.63 8.26 -24.10
C THR A 69 21.96 7.77 -24.69
N LYS A 70 21.92 6.78 -25.60
CA LYS A 70 23.12 6.35 -26.35
C LYS A 70 23.79 7.49 -27.13
N ALA A 71 23.04 8.54 -27.46
CA ALA A 71 23.54 9.76 -28.12
C ALA A 71 24.02 10.84 -27.13
N GLY A 72 24.11 10.55 -25.83
CA GLY A 72 24.54 11.48 -24.78
C GLY A 72 23.50 12.53 -24.36
N LYS A 73 22.30 12.54 -24.96
CA LYS A 73 21.25 13.51 -24.65
C LYS A 73 20.41 13.10 -23.43
N PRO A 74 19.82 14.06 -22.68
CA PRO A 74 18.82 13.77 -21.66
C PRO A 74 17.67 12.93 -22.21
N ARG A 75 17.11 12.05 -21.36
CA ARG A 75 15.95 11.24 -21.71
C ARG A 75 14.66 12.06 -21.57
N ALA A 76 13.63 11.63 -22.29
CA ALA A 76 12.28 12.18 -22.10
C ALA A 76 11.77 11.86 -20.69
N ALA A 77 11.15 12.85 -20.05
CA ALA A 77 10.66 12.74 -18.68
C ALA A 77 9.70 11.55 -18.48
N ILE A 78 9.80 10.92 -17.31
CA ILE A 78 8.89 9.85 -16.90
C ILE A 78 7.63 10.49 -16.30
N SER A 79 6.46 10.00 -16.72
CA SER A 79 5.20 10.28 -16.02
C SER A 79 5.00 9.23 -14.93
N TRP A 80 5.09 9.66 -13.68
CA TRP A 80 4.90 8.81 -12.52
C TRP A 80 3.42 8.76 -12.09
N PRO A 81 2.93 7.64 -11.54
CA PRO A 81 1.56 7.55 -11.03
C PRO A 81 1.36 8.53 -9.86
N ARG A 82 0.16 9.11 -9.77
CA ARG A 82 -0.19 10.00 -8.67
C ARG A 82 -0.37 9.19 -7.39
N ILE A 83 0.51 9.42 -6.42
CA ILE A 83 0.37 8.89 -5.07
C ILE A 83 -0.87 9.51 -4.41
N PRO A 84 -1.75 8.74 -3.74
CA PRO A 84 -2.83 9.32 -2.95
C PRO A 84 -2.30 10.29 -1.90
N GLY A 85 -3.16 11.23 -1.46
CA GLY A 85 -2.87 12.09 -0.31
C GLY A 85 -2.67 11.27 0.96
N PHE A 86 -2.18 11.92 2.03
CA PHE A 86 -2.07 11.30 3.34
C PHE A 86 -3.41 10.71 3.79
N LEU A 87 -3.37 9.57 4.48
CA LEU A 87 -4.53 9.05 5.16
C LEU A 87 -4.72 9.85 6.45
N ASP A 88 -5.77 10.66 6.49
CA ASP A 88 -6.22 11.41 7.66
C ASP A 88 -7.50 10.76 8.20
N TRP A 89 -7.46 10.33 9.46
CA TRP A 89 -8.61 9.71 10.11
C TRP A 89 -9.75 10.69 10.41
N SER A 90 -9.45 11.99 10.48
CA SER A 90 -10.46 13.04 10.64
C SER A 90 -11.15 13.42 9.33
N GLU A 91 -10.51 13.13 8.20
CA GLU A 91 -11.02 13.42 6.85
C GLU A 91 -10.76 12.23 5.92
N LEU A 92 -11.47 11.14 6.16
CA LEU A 92 -11.34 9.94 5.33
C LEU A 92 -11.87 10.19 3.91
N PRO A 93 -11.26 9.54 2.89
CA PRO A 93 -11.75 9.63 1.52
C PRO A 93 -13.18 9.09 1.44
N ALA A 94 -13.98 9.63 0.51
CA ALA A 94 -15.31 9.09 0.27
C ALA A 94 -15.24 7.60 -0.15
N PRO A 95 -16.15 6.76 0.35
CA PRO A 95 -16.23 5.37 -0.09
C PRO A 95 -16.57 5.31 -1.60
N PRO A 96 -16.20 4.22 -2.29
CA PRO A 96 -16.66 3.97 -3.65
C PRO A 96 -18.19 3.99 -3.78
N ARG A 97 -18.68 4.29 -4.99
CA ARG A 97 -20.12 4.26 -5.28
C ARG A 97 -20.68 2.85 -5.03
N GLY A 98 -21.87 2.77 -4.44
CA GLY A 98 -22.57 1.51 -4.17
C GLY A 98 -22.21 0.85 -2.85
N VAL A 99 -21.36 1.47 -2.02
CA VAL A 99 -21.17 1.07 -0.63
C VAL A 99 -22.41 1.47 0.18
N ALA A 100 -22.88 0.57 1.05
CA ALA A 100 -24.02 0.83 1.92
C ALA A 100 -23.73 1.98 2.91
N ASP A 101 -24.77 2.71 3.30
CA ASP A 101 -24.68 3.85 4.24
C ASP A 101 -24.42 3.44 5.71
N ASP A 102 -24.00 2.20 5.95
CA ASP A 102 -23.54 1.76 7.26
C ASP A 102 -22.18 2.41 7.59
N PRO A 103 -22.06 3.19 8.68
CA PRO A 103 -20.84 3.96 8.98
C PRO A 103 -19.58 3.10 9.10
N LEU A 104 -19.67 1.92 9.73
CA LEU A 104 -18.53 1.03 9.92
C LEU A 104 -18.05 0.44 8.59
N THR A 105 -18.99 -0.08 7.78
CA THR A 105 -18.72 -0.63 6.46
C THR A 105 -18.14 0.45 5.53
N SER A 106 -18.78 1.63 5.50
CA SER A 106 -18.37 2.76 4.67
C SER A 106 -16.93 3.20 4.98
N THR A 107 -16.62 3.42 6.26
CA THR A 107 -15.28 3.79 6.73
C THR A 107 -14.25 2.72 6.38
N THR A 108 -14.60 1.45 6.61
CA THR A 108 -13.69 0.33 6.34
C THR A 108 -13.35 0.22 4.87
N ILE A 109 -14.36 0.32 3.99
CA ILE A 109 -14.16 0.22 2.54
C ILE A 109 -13.41 1.46 2.02
N ALA A 110 -13.68 2.66 2.53
CA ALA A 110 -12.95 3.87 2.18
C ALA A 110 -11.44 3.72 2.42
N VAL A 111 -11.06 3.23 3.61
CA VAL A 111 -9.66 2.99 3.99
C VAL A 111 -9.05 1.86 3.16
N ALA A 112 -9.76 0.74 2.98
CA ALA A 112 -9.29 -0.37 2.16
C ALA A 112 -9.03 0.07 0.70
N ASN A 113 -9.92 0.89 0.13
CA ASN A 113 -9.75 1.45 -1.20
C ASN A 113 -8.56 2.40 -1.27
N TRP A 114 -8.30 3.19 -0.23
CA TRP A 114 -7.10 4.03 -0.16
C TRP A 114 -5.81 3.19 -0.18
N ILE A 115 -5.76 2.08 0.58
CA ILE A 115 -4.62 1.15 0.58
C ILE A 115 -4.47 0.45 -0.77
N ALA A 116 -5.57 0.00 -1.37
CA ALA A 116 -5.55 -0.60 -2.71
C ALA A 116 -4.92 0.35 -3.73
N ARG A 117 -5.25 1.65 -3.66
CA ARG A 117 -4.63 2.67 -4.52
C ARG A 117 -3.11 2.81 -4.28
N LEU A 118 -2.61 2.65 -3.06
CA LEU A 118 -1.16 2.61 -2.83
C LEU A 118 -0.51 1.39 -3.51
N ALA A 119 -1.14 0.22 -3.41
CA ALA A 119 -0.65 -0.98 -4.07
C ALA A 119 -0.64 -0.83 -5.60
N ASP A 120 -1.69 -0.24 -6.18
CA ASP A 120 -1.77 0.05 -7.62
C ASP A 120 -0.67 1.05 -8.07
N VAL A 121 -0.41 2.08 -7.27
CA VAL A 121 0.68 3.04 -7.50
C VAL A 121 2.02 2.31 -7.50
N TRP A 122 2.30 1.46 -6.50
CA TRP A 122 3.55 0.70 -6.45
C TRP A 122 3.70 -0.24 -7.65
N SER A 123 2.65 -0.97 -8.00
CA SER A 123 2.63 -1.84 -9.18
C SER A 123 2.96 -1.06 -10.47
N SER A 124 2.42 0.15 -10.61
CA SER A 124 2.71 1.03 -11.74
C SER A 124 4.16 1.52 -11.75
N VAL A 125 4.73 1.86 -10.58
CA VAL A 125 6.15 2.23 -10.43
C VAL A 125 7.05 1.07 -10.85
N GLU A 126 6.76 -0.14 -10.39
CA GLU A 126 7.54 -1.34 -10.73
C GLU A 126 7.44 -1.67 -12.22
N THR A 127 6.26 -1.49 -12.83
CA THR A 127 6.10 -1.64 -14.27
C THR A 127 7.01 -0.67 -15.04
N VAL A 128 7.08 0.59 -14.62
CA VAL A 128 7.96 1.61 -15.23
C VAL A 128 9.44 1.28 -15.03
N ARG A 129 9.82 0.80 -13.84
CA ARG A 129 11.19 0.40 -13.51
C ARG A 129 11.65 -0.78 -14.36
N LEU A 130 10.80 -1.82 -14.46
CA LEU A 130 11.12 -3.04 -15.20
C LEU A 130 11.07 -2.85 -16.72
N SER A 131 10.31 -1.89 -17.24
CA SER A 131 10.26 -1.62 -18.68
C SER A 131 11.50 -0.90 -19.23
N ARG A 132 12.49 -0.58 -18.38
CA ARG A 132 13.67 0.23 -18.72
C ARG A 132 14.92 -0.35 -18.03
N ASP A 133 15.81 -0.96 -18.80
CA ASP A 133 17.01 -1.65 -18.28
C ASP A 133 17.86 -0.81 -17.31
N TYR A 134 18.03 0.48 -17.63
CA TYR A 134 18.83 1.40 -16.80
C TYR A 134 18.15 1.78 -15.47
N LEU A 135 16.84 1.59 -15.33
CA LEU A 135 16.14 1.76 -14.05
C LEU A 135 16.18 0.48 -13.23
N ALA A 136 16.08 -0.67 -13.89
CA ALA A 136 16.18 -1.98 -13.26
C ALA A 136 17.58 -2.24 -12.66
N ASP A 137 18.64 -1.71 -13.29
CA ASP A 137 20.03 -1.79 -12.76
C ASP A 137 20.47 -3.24 -12.51
N GLY A 138 20.16 -4.12 -13.47
CA GLY A 138 20.43 -5.55 -13.41
C GLY A 138 19.43 -6.37 -12.57
N ASP A 139 18.64 -5.72 -11.72
CA ASP A 139 17.59 -6.36 -10.92
C ASP A 139 16.25 -6.32 -11.65
N ILE A 140 15.94 -7.41 -12.36
CA ILE A 140 14.71 -7.55 -13.15
C ILE A 140 13.57 -8.23 -12.39
N ALA A 141 13.76 -8.55 -11.09
CA ALA A 141 12.71 -9.14 -10.29
C ALA A 141 11.74 -8.05 -9.79
N PRO A 142 10.42 -8.30 -9.79
CA PRO A 142 9.45 -7.41 -9.14
C PRO A 142 9.75 -7.28 -7.64
N LYS A 143 9.73 -6.04 -7.14
CA LYS A 143 9.93 -5.75 -5.72
C LYS A 143 8.61 -5.69 -4.99
N PRO A 144 8.53 -6.23 -3.75
CA PRO A 144 7.35 -6.04 -2.92
C PRO A 144 7.16 -4.55 -2.60
N MET A 145 5.92 -4.16 -2.29
CA MET A 145 5.62 -2.81 -1.83
C MET A 145 6.47 -2.50 -0.59
N PRO A 146 7.10 -1.31 -0.50
CA PRO A 146 7.97 -0.95 0.62
C PRO A 146 7.14 -0.62 1.86
N VAL A 147 6.56 -1.66 2.47
CA VAL A 147 5.72 -1.56 3.66
C VAL A 147 6.54 -1.04 4.84
N VAL A 148 6.05 0.02 5.46
CA VAL A 148 6.57 0.55 6.72
C VAL A 148 5.69 0.07 7.87
N LEU A 149 6.33 -0.37 8.94
CA LEU A 149 5.67 -0.82 10.16
C LEU A 149 5.87 0.23 11.26
N ARG A 150 4.87 0.39 12.12
CA ARG A 150 4.98 1.20 13.33
C ARG A 150 5.94 0.53 14.31
N THR A 151 6.85 1.31 14.87
CA THR A 151 7.71 0.94 16.00
C THR A 151 6.99 1.05 17.32
#